data_AF-A0A7G8D7B1-F1
#
_entry.id   AF-A0A7G8D7B1-F1
#
_cell.length_a   1.000
_cell.length_b   1.000
_cell.length_c   1.000
_cell.angle_alpha   90.00
_cell.angle_beta   90.00
_cell.angle_gamma   90.00
#
_symmetry.space_group_name_H-M   'P 1'
#
loop_
_entity.id
_entity.type
_entity.pdbx_description
1 polymer ?
#
loop_
_entity_poly.entity_id
_entity_poly.type
_entity_poly.pdbx_seq_one_letter_code
_entity_poly.pdbx_strand_id
1 'polypeptide(L)'
;MNIAKSNPRPTLNPDEIDQAINQADLSEIESEIIEYIRYIGVFNELSLKKALSMPSKPPALYRLCKACEKIGHQLPDQFKTMMSWSEEQSDDNIAWQGNFICAIAYTCDGTKLQPENKTSLYHTFAVHKELFNGLEVD
;
A
#
# COMPACT_ATOMS: atom_id res chain seq x y z
N MET A 1 -4.29 19.27 20.04
CA MET A 1 -5.05 19.54 18.80
C MET A 1 -4.12 19.23 17.63
N ASN A 2 -4.29 18.09 16.97
CA ASN A 2 -3.55 17.79 15.75
C ASN A 2 -4.16 18.62 14.62
N ILE A 3 -3.44 19.64 14.19
CA ILE A 3 -3.74 20.37 12.96
C ILE A 3 -3.51 19.35 11.84
N ALA A 4 -4.58 18.88 11.20
CA ALA A 4 -4.47 17.98 10.06
C ALA A 4 -3.54 18.63 9.02
N LYS A 5 -2.42 17.97 8.71
CA LYS A 5 -1.51 18.40 7.65
C LYS A 5 -2.35 18.51 6.37
N SER A 6 -2.43 19.73 5.81
CA SER A 6 -3.37 20.11 4.76
C SER A 6 -2.99 19.62 3.36
N ASN A 7 -2.21 18.55 3.24
CA ASN A 7 -1.77 18.02 1.95
C ASN A 7 -2.51 16.70 1.67
N PRO A 8 -3.59 16.72 0.86
CA PRO A 8 -4.34 15.51 0.55
C PRO A 8 -3.45 14.52 -0.21
N ARG A 9 -3.65 13.22 0.03
CA ARG A 9 -2.93 12.17 -0.70
C ARG A 9 -3.19 12.34 -2.21
N PRO A 10 -2.15 12.26 -3.06
CA PRO A 10 -2.32 12.18 -4.51
C PRO A 10 -3.27 11.04 -4.89
N THR A 11 -4.25 11.32 -5.74
CA THR A 11 -5.14 10.29 -6.29
C THR A 11 -4.51 9.67 -7.52
N LEU A 12 -4.66 8.37 -7.70
CA LEU A 12 -4.18 7.64 -8.87
C LEU A 12 -5.34 7.33 -9.81
N ASN A 13 -5.10 7.38 -11.11
CA ASN A 13 -6.08 6.95 -12.10
C ASN A 13 -6.06 5.41 -12.17
N PRO A 14 -7.20 4.71 -11.95
CA PRO A 14 -7.28 3.26 -12.01
C PRO A 14 -6.71 2.67 -13.31
N ASP A 15 -7.09 3.23 -14.47
CA ASP A 15 -6.68 2.72 -15.77
C ASP A 15 -5.15 2.85 -15.99
N GLU A 16 -4.57 3.97 -15.56
CA GLU A 16 -3.13 4.20 -15.64
C GLU A 16 -2.36 3.25 -14.71
N ILE A 17 -2.90 2.99 -13.51
CA ILE A 17 -2.29 2.03 -12.58
C ILE A 17 -2.41 0.60 -13.10
N ASP A 18 -3.54 0.22 -13.68
CA ASP A 18 -3.69 -1.11 -14.28
C ASP A 18 -2.72 -1.31 -15.43
N GLN A 19 -2.55 -0.32 -16.30
CA GLN A 19 -1.53 -0.35 -17.34
C GLN A 19 -0.12 -0.45 -16.74
N ALA A 20 0.19 0.33 -15.70
CA ALA A 20 1.47 0.30 -15.02
C ALA A 20 1.78 -1.05 -14.36
N ILE A 21 0.79 -1.68 -13.73
CA ILE A 21 0.92 -3.02 -13.15
C ILE A 21 1.22 -4.05 -14.23
N ASN A 22 0.50 -3.98 -15.36
CA ASN A 22 0.68 -4.90 -16.49
C ASN A 22 2.03 -4.72 -17.21
N GLN A 23 2.62 -3.52 -17.15
CA GLN A 23 3.91 -3.22 -17.77
C GLN A 23 5.10 -3.40 -16.82
N ALA A 24 4.86 -3.42 -15.51
CA ALA A 24 5.92 -3.59 -14.52
C ALA A 24 6.50 -5.01 -14.57
N ASP A 25 7.83 -5.11 -14.46
CA ASP A 25 8.55 -6.39 -14.39
C ASP A 25 8.41 -7.03 -12.99
N LEU A 26 7.17 -7.37 -12.63
CA LEU A 26 6.83 -8.03 -11.37
C LEU A 26 7.21 -9.51 -11.45
N SER A 27 7.87 -10.01 -10.41
CA SER A 27 8.00 -11.45 -10.22
C SER A 27 6.63 -12.06 -9.90
N GLU A 28 6.49 -13.37 -10.12
CA GLU A 28 5.26 -14.12 -9.83
C GLU A 28 4.68 -13.79 -8.44
N ILE A 29 5.52 -13.85 -7.40
CA ILE A 29 5.10 -13.54 -6.03
C ILE A 29 4.74 -12.07 -5.82
N GLU A 30 5.34 -11.14 -6.55
CA GLU A 30 4.98 -9.73 -6.47
C GLU A 30 3.60 -9.50 -7.11
N SER A 31 3.34 -10.11 -8.27
CA SER A 31 2.03 -10.07 -8.93
C SER A 31 0.93 -10.66 -8.04
N GLU A 32 1.18 -11.83 -7.44
CA GLU A 32 0.24 -12.46 -6.49
C GLU A 32 -0.06 -11.57 -5.28
N ILE A 33 0.94 -10.87 -4.73
CA ILE A 33 0.73 -9.91 -3.64
C ILE A 33 -0.18 -8.78 -4.10
N ILE A 34 0.08 -8.19 -5.28
CA ILE A 34 -0.71 -7.07 -5.81
C ILE A 34 -2.16 -7.52 -6.04
N GLU A 35 -2.38 -8.63 -6.72
CA GLU A 35 -3.73 -9.16 -6.97
C GLU A 35 -4.48 -9.45 -5.66
N TYR A 36 -3.82 -10.12 -4.72
CA TYR A 36 -4.44 -10.49 -3.45
C TYR A 36 -4.86 -9.26 -2.63
N ILE A 37 -3.98 -8.25 -2.49
CA ILE A 37 -4.32 -7.07 -1.69
C ILE A 37 -5.41 -6.25 -2.36
N ARG A 38 -5.41 -6.13 -3.69
CA ARG A 38 -6.46 -5.43 -4.46
C ARG A 38 -7.82 -6.11 -4.33
N TYR A 39 -7.84 -7.41 -4.10
CA TYR A 39 -9.06 -8.18 -3.85
C TYR A 39 -9.56 -8.08 -2.40
N ILE A 40 -8.69 -8.30 -1.41
CA ILE A 40 -9.10 -8.38 0.01
C ILE A 40 -9.28 -7.00 0.66
N GLY A 41 -8.53 -6.02 0.17
CA GLY A 41 -8.56 -4.62 0.56
C GLY A 41 -8.03 -4.24 1.95
N VAL A 42 -7.97 -5.16 2.90
CA VAL A 42 -7.33 -4.94 4.21
C VAL A 42 -6.40 -6.11 4.52
N PHE A 43 -5.16 -5.82 4.89
CA PHE A 43 -4.14 -6.84 5.10
C PHE A 43 -3.09 -6.44 6.14
N ASN A 44 -2.29 -7.41 6.57
CA ASN A 44 -1.05 -7.22 7.32
C ASN A 44 -0.01 -8.26 6.90
N GLU A 45 1.21 -8.15 7.43
CA GLU A 45 2.32 -9.07 7.15
C GLU A 45 1.92 -10.54 7.35
N LEU A 46 1.22 -10.86 8.45
CA LEU A 46 0.86 -12.25 8.75
C LEU A 46 -0.22 -12.78 7.80
N SER A 47 -1.25 -11.98 7.49
CA SER A 47 -2.33 -12.39 6.59
C SER A 47 -1.80 -12.64 5.19
N LEU A 48 -0.93 -11.77 4.67
CA LEU A 48 -0.24 -11.94 3.39
C LEU A 48 0.54 -13.24 3.35
N LYS A 49 1.39 -13.48 4.36
CA LYS A 49 2.23 -14.67 4.40
C LYS A 49 1.43 -15.95 4.44
N LYS A 50 0.32 -15.97 5.18
CA LYS A 50 -0.56 -17.14 5.25
C LYS A 50 -1.33 -17.37 3.96
N ALA A 51 -1.89 -16.31 3.38
CA ALA A 51 -2.71 -16.43 2.17
C ALA A 51 -1.88 -16.90 0.97
N LEU A 52 -0.66 -16.37 0.83
CA LEU A 52 0.23 -16.65 -0.31
C LEU A 52 1.34 -17.67 0.02
N SER A 53 1.21 -18.41 1.12
CA SER A 53 2.18 -19.42 1.57
C SER A 53 3.65 -18.95 1.52
N MET A 54 3.88 -17.69 1.87
CA MET A 54 5.16 -17.03 1.63
C MET A 54 6.26 -17.54 2.58
N PRO A 55 7.53 -17.57 2.13
CA PRO A 55 8.65 -17.89 2.99
C PRO A 55 8.82 -16.86 4.11
N SER A 56 9.59 -17.22 5.13
CA SER A 56 9.82 -16.34 6.27
C SER A 56 10.59 -15.06 5.90
N LYS A 57 11.45 -15.12 4.87
CA LYS A 57 12.28 -14.02 4.38
C LYS A 57 12.33 -13.98 2.84
N PRO A 58 12.52 -12.78 2.25
CA PRO A 58 12.30 -11.47 2.87
C PRO A 58 10.83 -11.28 3.33
N PRO A 59 10.57 -10.33 4.25
CA PRO A 59 9.21 -9.99 4.71
C PRO A 59 8.25 -9.71 3.56
N ALA A 60 6.95 -9.96 3.75
CA ALA A 60 5.94 -9.72 2.72
C ALA A 60 5.83 -8.24 2.38
N LEU A 61 5.83 -7.36 3.39
CA LEU A 61 5.81 -5.91 3.17
C LEU A 61 7.04 -5.38 2.42
N TYR A 62 8.20 -6.05 2.53
CA TYR A 62 9.38 -5.69 1.73
C TYR A 62 9.13 -5.96 0.24
N ARG A 63 8.56 -7.14 -0.08
CA ARG A 63 8.22 -7.52 -1.46
C ARG A 63 7.15 -6.60 -2.02
N LEU A 64 6.15 -6.23 -1.21
CA LEU A 64 5.16 -5.21 -1.54
C LEU A 64 5.81 -3.88 -1.93
N CYS A 65 6.75 -3.36 -1.12
CA CYS A 65 7.46 -2.14 -1.45
C CYS A 65 8.25 -2.24 -2.76
N LYS A 66 8.85 -3.41 -3.05
CA LYS A 66 9.53 -3.65 -4.33
C LYS A 66 8.58 -3.70 -5.51
N ALA A 67 7.42 -4.31 -5.36
CA ALA A 67 6.36 -4.24 -6.36
C ALA A 67 5.92 -2.78 -6.59
N CYS A 68 5.67 -2.01 -5.53
CA CYS A 68 5.28 -0.60 -5.63
C CYS A 68 6.33 0.26 -6.34
N GLU A 69 7.62 0.03 -6.06
CA GLU A 69 8.73 0.70 -6.74
C GLU A 69 8.75 0.39 -8.24
N LYS A 70 8.57 -0.88 -8.63
CA LYS A 70 8.53 -1.32 -10.03
C LYS A 70 7.33 -0.73 -10.79
N ILE A 71 6.15 -0.72 -10.17
CA ILE A 71 4.94 -0.09 -10.75
C ILE A 71 5.18 1.42 -10.84
N GLY A 72 5.75 2.03 -9.81
CA GLY A 72 6.07 3.45 -9.76
C GLY A 72 7.04 3.90 -10.86
N HIS A 73 7.95 3.03 -11.33
CA HIS A 73 8.80 3.34 -12.48
C HIS A 73 8.04 3.52 -13.79
N GLN A 74 6.83 2.94 -13.93
CA GLN A 74 5.97 3.17 -15.09
C GLN A 74 5.16 4.48 -14.96
N LEU A 75 5.05 5.02 -13.75
CA LEU A 75 4.33 6.25 -13.42
C LEU A 75 5.22 7.21 -12.60
N PRO A 76 6.35 7.66 -13.17
CA PRO A 76 7.43 8.28 -12.39
C PRO A 76 7.01 9.58 -11.70
N ASP A 77 6.15 10.39 -12.33
CA ASP A 77 5.68 11.64 -11.76
C ASP A 77 4.73 11.38 -10.58
N GLN A 78 3.74 10.50 -10.77
CA GLN A 78 2.79 10.10 -9.73
C GLN A 78 3.51 9.45 -8.56
N PHE A 79 4.47 8.57 -8.84
CA PHE A 79 5.27 7.91 -7.81
C PHE A 79 6.09 8.92 -7.01
N LYS A 80 6.76 9.86 -7.68
CA LYS A 80 7.52 10.93 -7.02
C LYS A 80 6.62 11.79 -6.12
N THR A 81 5.47 12.24 -6.62
CA THR A 81 4.52 13.02 -5.82
C THR A 81 4.04 12.23 -4.61
N MET A 82 3.75 10.94 -4.77
CA MET A 82 3.35 10.09 -3.66
C MET A 82 4.47 9.88 -2.64
N MET A 83 5.72 9.71 -3.07
CA MET A 83 6.86 9.53 -2.16
C MET A 83 7.12 10.79 -1.35
N SER A 84 7.07 11.97 -1.97
CA SER A 84 7.13 13.26 -1.25
C SER A 84 6.00 13.40 -0.25
N TRP A 85 4.75 13.10 -0.66
CA TRP A 85 3.61 13.11 0.26
C TRP A 85 3.79 12.12 1.43
N SER A 86 4.26 10.91 1.14
CA SER A 86 4.49 9.88 2.16
C SER A 86 5.55 10.30 3.17
N GLU A 87 6.62 10.94 2.72
CA GLU A 87 7.68 11.46 3.58
C GLU A 87 7.12 12.52 4.53
N GLU A 88 6.31 13.45 4.00
CA GLU A 88 5.64 14.50 4.79
C GLU A 88 4.66 13.95 5.83
N GLN A 89 4.05 12.79 5.59
CA GLN A 89 3.14 12.16 6.57
C GLN A 89 3.87 11.39 7.67
N SER A 90 5.15 11.07 7.46
CA SER A 90 5.96 10.30 8.40
C SER A 90 6.49 11.18 9.52
N ASP A 91 6.38 10.70 10.76
CA ASP A 91 6.95 11.39 11.92
C ASP A 91 8.49 11.44 11.85
N ASP A 92 9.09 10.46 11.15
CA ASP A 92 10.53 10.31 10.97
C ASP A 92 11.04 10.89 9.64
N ASN A 93 10.17 11.53 8.83
CA ASN A 93 10.46 11.97 7.46
C ASN A 93 11.01 10.83 6.58
N ILE A 94 10.34 9.68 6.61
CA ILE A 94 10.69 8.53 5.77
C ILE A 94 9.54 8.23 4.82
N ALA A 95 9.82 8.22 3.52
CA ALA A 95 8.90 7.75 2.51
C ALA A 95 8.75 6.22 2.59
N TRP A 96 7.51 5.73 2.61
CA TRP A 96 7.19 4.31 2.53
C TRP A 96 6.58 4.01 1.17
N GLN A 97 7.26 3.19 0.35
CA GLN A 97 6.82 2.90 -1.01
C GLN A 97 5.44 2.25 -1.07
N GLY A 98 5.05 1.49 -0.04
CA GLY A 98 3.72 0.89 0.08
C GLY A 98 2.59 1.93 0.06
N ASN A 99 2.87 3.20 0.42
CA ASN A 99 1.89 4.29 0.35
C ASN A 99 1.41 4.57 -1.08
N PHE A 100 2.14 4.09 -2.09
CA PHE A 100 1.68 4.13 -3.47
C PHE A 100 0.36 3.42 -3.66
N ILE A 101 0.12 2.30 -2.96
CA ILE A 101 -1.09 1.50 -3.18
C ILE A 101 -1.92 1.22 -1.92
N CYS A 102 -1.42 1.50 -0.73
CA CYS A 102 -2.15 1.30 0.52
C CYS A 102 -1.85 2.39 1.56
N ALA A 103 -2.57 2.39 2.68
CA ALA A 103 -2.33 3.28 3.82
C ALA A 103 -2.49 2.52 5.13
N ILE A 104 -1.95 3.09 6.22
CA ILE A 104 -2.19 2.59 7.58
C ILE A 104 -3.69 2.69 7.89
N ALA A 105 -4.26 1.61 8.42
CA ALA A 105 -5.65 1.57 8.86
C ALA A 105 -5.81 2.12 10.30
N TYR A 106 -7.00 2.61 10.63
CA TYR A 106 -7.31 3.25 11.92
C TYR A 106 -8.55 2.63 12.58
N THR A 107 -8.64 2.68 13.90
CA THR A 107 -9.87 2.39 14.65
C THR A 107 -10.91 3.48 14.40
N CYS A 108 -12.17 3.26 14.80
CA CYS A 108 -13.22 4.29 14.74
C CYS A 108 -12.90 5.54 15.58
N ASP A 109 -12.02 5.41 16.57
CA ASP A 109 -11.53 6.51 17.41
C ASP A 109 -10.30 7.23 16.82
N GLY A 110 -9.88 6.87 15.60
CA GLY A 110 -8.75 7.50 14.91
C GLY A 110 -7.37 7.05 15.40
N THR A 111 -7.26 5.90 16.08
CA THR A 111 -5.96 5.34 16.51
C THR A 111 -5.42 4.38 15.46
N LYS A 112 -4.14 4.51 15.07
CA LYS A 112 -3.52 3.61 14.07
C LYS A 112 -3.59 2.14 14.52
N LEU A 113 -3.90 1.23 13.59
CA LEU A 113 -3.87 -0.21 13.78
C LEU A 113 -2.45 -0.76 13.66
N GLN A 114 -1.71 -0.73 14.79
CA GLN A 114 -0.32 -1.15 14.86
C GLN A 114 0.09 -1.60 16.28
N PRO A 115 1.19 -2.36 16.43
CA PRO A 115 1.65 -2.88 17.73
C PRO A 115 1.93 -1.82 18.78
N GLU A 116 2.52 -0.69 18.38
CA GLU A 116 2.94 0.38 19.29
C GLU A 116 1.74 1.02 20.01
N ASN A 117 0.58 1.03 19.35
CA ASN A 117 -0.68 1.51 19.91
C ASN A 117 -1.49 0.42 20.61
N LYS A 118 -1.00 -0.83 20.64
CA LYS A 118 -1.69 -2.01 21.21
C LYS A 118 -3.06 -2.30 20.59
N THR A 119 -3.29 -1.81 19.38
CA THR A 119 -4.55 -1.98 18.64
C THR A 119 -4.54 -3.24 17.76
N SER A 120 -3.36 -3.78 17.45
CA SER A 120 -3.19 -5.00 16.66
C SER A 120 -1.80 -5.61 16.87
N LEU A 121 -1.61 -6.89 16.52
CA LEU A 121 -0.31 -7.57 16.61
C LEU A 121 0.64 -7.23 15.46
N TYR A 122 0.13 -6.68 14.36
CA TYR A 122 0.87 -6.31 13.16
C TYR A 122 0.32 -5.01 12.61
N HIS A 123 1.17 -4.21 11.97
CA HIS A 123 0.71 -3.06 11.19
C HIS A 123 -0.33 -3.51 10.17
N THR A 124 -1.52 -2.91 10.24
CA THR A 124 -2.64 -3.23 9.36
C THR A 124 -2.79 -2.11 8.34
N PHE A 125 -2.92 -2.51 7.08
CA PHE A 125 -3.01 -1.62 5.94
C PHE A 125 -4.34 -1.81 5.22
N ALA A 126 -4.85 -0.72 4.67
CA ALA A 126 -5.98 -0.72 3.75
C ALA A 126 -5.50 -0.29 2.36
N VAL A 127 -5.87 -1.04 1.33
CA VAL A 127 -5.59 -0.67 -0.06
C VAL A 127 -6.44 0.55 -0.43
N HIS A 128 -5.85 1.45 -1.23
CA HIS A 128 -6.56 2.64 -1.69
C HIS A 128 -7.72 2.23 -2.60
N LYS A 129 -8.86 2.91 -2.45
CA LYS A 129 -10.11 2.52 -3.12
C LYS A 129 -10.01 2.43 -4.64
N GLU A 130 -9.19 3.29 -5.26
CA GLU A 130 -9.02 3.32 -6.71
C GLU A 130 -8.26 2.10 -7.25
N LEU A 131 -7.72 1.26 -6.37
CA LEU A 131 -6.93 0.08 -6.75
C LEU A 131 -7.68 -1.23 -6.51
N PHE A 132 -8.92 -1.19 -6.03
CA PHE A 132 -9.71 -2.40 -5.87
C PHE A 132 -10.04 -3.04 -7.22
N ASN A 133 -10.02 -4.37 -7.25
CA ASN A 133 -10.45 -5.15 -8.42
C ASN A 133 -11.88 -5.62 -8.21
N GLY A 134 -12.70 -5.55 -9.26
CA GLY A 134 -14.07 -6.09 -9.23
C GLY A 134 -15.08 -5.26 -8.43
N LEU A 135 -14.80 -3.98 -8.19
CA LEU A 135 -15.80 -3.01 -7.71
C LEU A 135 -16.44 -2.19 -8.84
N GLU A 136 -16.28 -2.60 -10.09
CA GLU A 136 -17.10 -2.06 -11.17
C GLU A 136 -18.57 -2.32 -10.81
N VAL A 137 -19.27 -1.22 -10.52
CA VAL A 137 -20.71 -1.23 -10.36
C VAL A 137 -21.25 -1.16 -11.79
N ASP A 138 -21.97 -2.21 -12.22
CA ASP A 138 -22.78 -2.17 -13.44
C ASP A 138 -23.67 -0.91 -13.49
#